data_AF-A0A7Y6PKI5-F1
#
_entry.id   AF-A0A7Y6PKI5-F1
#
_cell.length_a   1.000
_cell.length_b   1.000
_cell.length_c   1.000
_cell.angle_alpha   90.00
_cell.angle_beta   90.00
_cell.angle_gamma   90.00
#
_symmetry.space_group_name_H-M   'P 1'
#
loop_
_entity.id
_entity.type
_entity.pdbx_description
1 polymer ?
#
loop_
_entity_poly.entity_id
_entity_poly.type
_entity_poly.pdbx_seq_one_letter_code
_entity_poly.pdbx_strand_id
1 'polypeptide(L)' 'MKRLAPLVIASMLATSAGCYGSYGAFNALHKWNGHATDNKVANSAIHFGLWVLPVYPLALLGDWVIFNNIEFITGNPVFR' A
#
# COMPACT_ATOMS: atom_id res chain seq x y z
N MET A 1 -15.58 8.27 30.22
CA MET A 1 -16.00 8.49 28.81
C MET A 1 -14.98 9.23 27.93
N LYS A 2 -14.05 10.05 28.46
CA LYS A 2 -13.11 10.84 27.63
C LYS A 2 -11.91 10.07 27.03
N ARG A 3 -11.65 8.82 27.44
CA ARG A 3 -10.53 8.00 26.95
C ARG A 3 -10.89 7.03 25.81
N LEU A 4 -12.20 6.87 25.53
CA LEU A 4 -12.68 5.98 24.47
C LEU A 4 -12.65 6.66 23.10
N ALA A 5 -12.81 7.99 23.05
CA ALA A 5 -12.78 8.77 21.82
C ALA A 5 -11.51 8.57 20.95
N PRO A 6 -10.27 8.63 21.50
CA PRO A 6 -9.08 8.40 20.67
C PRO A 6 -8.97 6.96 20.16
N LEU A 7 -9.49 5.97 20.90
CA LEU A 7 -9.45 4.56 20.51
C LEU A 7 -10.45 4.26 19.38
N VAL A 8 -11.63 4.89 19.42
CA VAL A 8 -12.64 4.77 18.36
C VAL A 8 -12.15 5.43 17.07
N ILE A 9 -11.54 6.62 17.15
CA ILE A 9 -10.97 7.30 15.98
C ILE A 9 -9.83 6.47 15.36
N ALA A 10 -8.95 5.89 16.19
CA ALA A 10 -7.89 5.00 15.71
C ALA A 10 -8.45 3.73 15.02
N SER A 11 -9.55 3.17 15.52
CA SER A 11 -10.20 2.01 14.88
C SER A 11 -10.88 2.34 13.55
N MET A 12 -11.39 3.57 13.37
CA MET A 12 -11.98 4.01 12.09
C MET A 12 -10.92 4.26 11.00
N LEU A 13 -9.71 4.69 11.39
CA LEU A 13 -8.56 4.80 10.48
C LEU A 13 -8.00 3.45 10.04
N ALA A 14 -8.17 2.42 10.87
CA ALA A 14 -7.65 1.08 10.61
C ALA A 14 -8.57 0.24 9.67
N THR A 15 -9.83 0.65 9.49
CA THR A 15 -10.84 -0.11 8.73
C THR A 15 -11.31 0.58 7.45
N SER A 16 -10.86 1.80 7.17
CA SER A 16 -11.13 2.41 5.87
C SER A 16 -10.23 1.79 4.82
N ALA A 17 -10.75 0.84 4.06
CA ALA A 17 -10.53 0.91 2.62
C ALA A 17 -10.87 2.36 2.24
N GLY A 18 -9.84 3.18 2.03
CA GLY A 18 -10.04 4.57 1.65
C GLY A 18 -10.96 4.61 0.42
N CYS A 19 -11.60 5.74 0.14
CA CYS A 19 -12.43 5.90 -1.07
C CYS A 19 -11.70 5.58 -2.39
N TYR A 20 -10.39 5.34 -2.36
CA TYR A 20 -9.55 5.01 -3.50
C TYR A 20 -8.94 3.59 -3.46
N GLY A 21 -9.33 2.73 -2.51
CA GLY A 21 -8.79 1.37 -2.33
C GLY A 21 -7.51 1.29 -1.51
N SER A 22 -6.99 0.09 -1.27
CA SER A 22 -5.86 -0.14 -0.36
C SER A 22 -4.48 0.08 -1.00
N TYR A 23 -4.39 0.03 -2.33
CA TYR A 23 -3.12 0.03 -3.08
C TYR A 23 -2.16 -1.07 -2.59
N GLY A 24 -2.70 -2.27 -2.41
CA GLY A 24 -2.01 -3.39 -1.80
C GLY A 24 -0.77 -3.85 -2.59
N ALA A 25 -0.80 -3.88 -3.92
CA ALA A 25 0.35 -4.31 -4.72
C ALA A 25 1.52 -3.33 -4.60
N PHE A 26 1.25 -2.03 -4.73
CA PHE A 26 2.25 -0.99 -4.57
C PHE A 26 2.85 -1.01 -3.16
N ASN A 27 2.01 -1.10 -2.13
CA ASN A 27 2.46 -1.10 -0.74
C ASN A 27 3.31 -2.34 -0.41
N ALA A 28 2.92 -3.52 -0.89
CA ALA A 28 3.70 -4.75 -0.73
C ALA A 28 5.08 -4.63 -1.40
N LEU A 29 5.13 -4.13 -2.64
CA LEU A 29 6.38 -3.89 -3.38
C LEU A 29 7.24 -2.83 -2.69
N HIS A 30 6.64 -1.76 -2.21
CA HIS A 30 7.34 -0.67 -1.54
C HIS A 30 7.95 -1.13 -0.22
N LYS A 31 7.19 -1.91 0.57
CA LYS A 31 7.66 -2.54 1.81
C LYS A 31 8.81 -3.50 1.54
N TRP A 32 8.70 -4.36 0.52
CA TRP A 32 9.79 -5.25 0.12
C TRP A 32 11.06 -4.46 -0.20
N ASN A 33 10.97 -3.39 -1.01
CA ASN A 33 12.12 -2.58 -1.37
C ASN A 33 12.80 -1.93 -0.15
N GLY A 34 12.03 -1.50 0.85
CA GLY A 34 12.55 -0.96 2.11
C GLY A 34 13.45 -1.92 2.88
N HIS A 35 13.29 -3.24 2.65
CA HIS A 35 14.03 -4.32 3.28
C HIS A 35 14.81 -5.20 2.28
N ALA A 36 14.97 -4.77 1.02
CA ALA A 36 15.61 -5.57 -0.01
C ALA A 36 17.11 -5.81 0.28
N THR A 37 17.74 -4.87 0.99
CA THR A 37 19.12 -4.95 1.48
C THR A 37 19.25 -4.30 2.86
N ASP A 38 20.35 -4.60 3.57
CA ASP A 38 20.74 -3.93 4.83
C ASP A 38 21.34 -2.53 4.63
N ASN A 39 21.42 -2.03 3.38
CA ASN A 39 22.03 -0.73 3.05
C ASN A 39 20.99 0.25 2.49
N LYS A 40 20.75 1.33 3.23
CA LYS A 40 19.80 2.39 2.83
C LYS A 40 20.06 3.02 1.47
N VAL A 41 21.34 3.15 1.06
CA VAL A 41 21.71 3.74 -0.24
C VAL A 41 21.39 2.77 -1.36
N ALA A 42 21.64 1.47 -1.16
CA ALA A 42 21.27 0.44 -2.11
C ALA A 42 19.74 0.36 -2.27
N ASN A 43 18.97 0.37 -1.16
CA ASN A 43 17.51 0.40 -1.22
C ASN A 43 16.97 1.66 -1.92
N SER A 44 17.65 2.81 -1.77
CA SER A 44 17.31 4.04 -2.50
C SER A 44 17.62 3.94 -4.00
N ALA A 45 18.72 3.28 -4.39
CA ALA A 45 19.05 3.05 -5.78
C ALA A 45 18.06 2.08 -6.46
N ILE A 46 17.67 1.01 -5.75
CA ILE A 46 16.60 0.10 -6.19
C ILE A 46 15.29 0.87 -6.31
N HIS A 47 14.94 1.72 -5.33
CA HIS A 47 13.73 2.54 -5.39
C HIS A 47 13.69 3.38 -6.66
N PHE A 48 14.77 4.11 -6.96
CA PHE A 48 14.89 4.89 -8.19
C PHE A 48 14.81 4.03 -9.45
N GLY A 49 15.49 2.88 -9.45
CA GLY A 49 15.45 1.91 -10.54
C GLY A 49 14.04 1.39 -10.82
N LEU A 50 13.22 1.14 -9.80
CA LEU A 50 11.83 0.68 -9.91
C LEU A 50 10.83 1.78 -10.33
N TRP A 51 11.26 3.05 -10.35
CA TRP A 51 10.51 4.14 -10.99
C TRP A 51 10.93 4.32 -12.45
N VAL A 52 12.23 4.22 -12.74
CA VAL A 52 12.77 4.31 -14.10
C VAL A 52 12.33 3.12 -14.95
N LEU A 53 12.55 1.90 -14.45
CA LEU A 53 11.90 0.69 -14.94
C LEU A 53 10.51 0.71 -14.31
N PRO A 54 9.41 0.77 -15.08
CA PRO A 54 8.09 1.17 -14.59
C PRO A 54 7.40 0.15 -13.68
N VAL A 55 8.10 -0.50 -12.76
CA VAL A 55 7.57 -1.51 -11.85
C VAL A 55 6.65 -0.87 -10.80
N TYR A 56 7.06 0.24 -10.16
CA TYR A 56 6.19 0.99 -9.26
C TYR A 56 4.98 1.60 -9.98
N PRO A 57 5.15 2.27 -11.15
CA PRO A 57 4.01 2.71 -11.95
C PRO A 57 3.04 1.59 -12.33
N LEU A 58 3.54 0.42 -12.72
CA LEU A 58 2.68 -0.72 -13.07
C LEU A 58 1.94 -1.27 -11.84
N ALA A 59 2.58 -1.33 -10.68
CA ALA A 59 1.91 -1.72 -9.43
C ALA A 59 0.81 -0.72 -9.05
N LEU A 60 1.10 0.59 -9.11
CA LEU A 60 0.11 1.65 -8.87
C LEU A 60 -1.05 1.58 -9.85
N LEU A 61 -0.76 1.41 -11.14
CA LEU A 61 -1.79 1.34 -12.17
C LEU A 61 -2.63 0.06 -12.04
N GLY A 62 -2.00 -1.06 -11.72
CA GLY A 62 -2.67 -2.34 -11.46
C GLY A 62 -3.60 -2.25 -10.24
N ASP A 63 -3.16 -1.61 -9.16
CA ASP A 63 -4.02 -1.32 -8.02
C ASP A 63 -5.21 -0.45 -8.42
N TRP A 64 -4.96 0.66 -9.12
CA TRP A 64 -6.02 1.61 -9.50
C TRP A 64 -7.07 1.02 -10.45
N VAL A 65 -6.62 0.24 -11.45
CA VAL A 65 -7.51 -0.30 -12.50
C VAL A 65 -8.13 -1.64 -12.11
N ILE A 66 -7.40 -2.49 -11.39
CA ILE A 66 -7.79 -3.90 -11.18
C ILE A 66 -8.04 -4.17 -9.70
N PHE A 67 -7.01 -4.10 -8.87
CA PHE A 67 -7.07 -4.71 -7.54
C PHE A 67 -7.98 -3.94 -6.59
N ASN A 68 -7.92 -2.61 -6.58
CA ASN A 68 -8.82 -1.80 -5.75
C ASN A 68 -10.31 -2.00 -6.13
N ASN A 69 -10.61 -2.26 -7.40
CA ASN A 69 -11.98 -2.57 -7.84
C ASN A 69 -12.43 -3.96 -7.37
N ILE A 70 -11.54 -4.95 -7.41
CA ILE A 70 -11.82 -6.29 -6.87
C ILE A 70 -12.05 -6.21 -5.35
N GLU A 71 -11.24 -5.46 -4.62
CA GLU A 71 -11.41 -5.23 -3.18
C GLU A 71 -12.76 -4.58 -2.88
N PHE A 72 -13.17 -3.59 -3.68
CA PHE A 72 -14.44 -2.91 -3.54
C PHE A 72 -15.64 -3.83 -3.75
N ILE A 73 -15.60 -4.71 -4.76
CA ILE A 73 -16.69 -5.65 -5.06
C ILE A 73 -16.75 -6.79 -4.04
N THR A 74 -15.60 -7.34 -3.67
CA THR A 74 -15.52 -8.55 -2.82
C THR A 74 -15.50 -8.24 -1.33
N GLY A 75 -15.20 -6.99 -0.95
CA GLY A 75 -15.00 -6.58 0.44
C GLY A 75 -13.74 -7.17 1.08
N ASN A 76 -12.87 -7.80 0.31
CA ASN A 76 -11.66 -8.47 0.82
C ASN A 76 -10.41 -7.91 0.15
N PRO A 77 -9.32 -7.65 0.92
CA PRO A 77 -8.07 -7.19 0.35
C PRO A 77 -7.45 -8.26 -0.56
N VAL A 78 -6.91 -7.83 -1.71
CA VAL A 78 -6.26 -8.72 -2.67
C VAL A 78 -4.80 -8.99 -2.26
N PHE A 79 -4.14 -7.97 -1.70
CA PHE A 79 -2.79 -8.08 -1.14
C PHE A 79 -2.81 -7.75 0.36
N ARG A 80 -1.92 -8.39 1.12
CA ARG A 80 -1.87 -8.30 2.59
C ARG A 80 -0.54 -7.74 3.10
#